data_AF-A0A7X0HTJ4-F1
#
_entry.id   AF-A0A7X0HTJ4-F1
#
_cell.length_a   1.000
_cell.length_b   1.000
_cell.length_c   1.000
_cell.angle_alpha   90.00
_cell.angle_beta   90.00
_cell.angle_gamma   90.00
#
_symmetry.space_group_name_H-M   'P 1'
#
loop_
_entity.id
_entity.type
_entity.pdbx_description
1 polymer ?
#
loop_
_entity_poly.entity_id
_entity_poly.type
_entity_poly.pdbx_seq_one_letter_code
_entity_poly.pdbx_strand_id
1 'polypeptide(L)'
;MERLKNEFLGELSQFLEDHQEKDVILQEYDAHLNELLAELHLEGAEADVRSQIYLRLGTPAEIADLWKEELSVTPSNMKWLFIAVNILLFTSGAILTLAHNLLDWDWLKELWDQLTSIPIVIAFIYMAFWALLGYEIGRGFGHKGKRILKRTFLLALIPNLTLMGLTVFQIIPHAWFYPLLTETFIVLCIVLTVLLYPLCLISYRWGKKASI
;
A
#
# COMPACT_ATOMS: atom_id res chain seq x y z
N MET A 1 -15.62 -35.65 -14.37
CA MET A 1 -14.94 -34.34 -14.60
C MET A 1 -15.36 -33.28 -13.59
N GLU A 2 -16.64 -32.90 -13.44
CA GLU A 2 -17.05 -31.93 -12.40
C GLU A 2 -16.68 -32.36 -10.96
N ARG A 3 -16.78 -33.66 -10.66
CA ARG A 3 -16.37 -34.21 -9.37
C ARG A 3 -14.89 -33.95 -9.04
N LEU A 4 -13.99 -34.22 -10.00
CA LEU A 4 -12.56 -33.96 -9.89
C LEU A 4 -12.24 -32.48 -9.63
N LYS A 5 -12.94 -31.58 -10.33
CA LYS A 5 -12.80 -30.14 -10.12
C LYS A 5 -13.21 -29.74 -8.70
N ASN A 6 -14.38 -30.21 -8.26
CA ASN A 6 -14.91 -29.87 -6.93
C ASN A 6 -14.04 -30.45 -5.80
N GLU A 7 -13.46 -31.64 -5.99
CA GLU A 7 -12.48 -32.20 -5.06
C GLU A 7 -11.21 -31.35 -4.99
N PHE A 8 -10.64 -30.96 -6.13
CA PHE A 8 -9.45 -30.11 -6.18
C PHE A 8 -9.68 -28.75 -5.49
N LEU A 9 -10.78 -28.08 -5.83
CA LEU A 9 -11.14 -26.79 -5.21
C LEU A 9 -11.47 -26.94 -3.72
N GLY A 10 -12.06 -28.08 -3.32
CA GLY A 10 -12.33 -28.41 -1.93
C GLY A 10 -11.04 -28.58 -1.11
N GLU A 11 -10.08 -29.35 -1.64
CA GLU A 11 -8.76 -29.53 -1.03
C GLU A 11 -7.99 -28.20 -0.96
N LEU A 12 -7.97 -27.44 -2.05
CA LEU A 12 -7.34 -26.11 -2.08
C LEU A 12 -7.98 -25.16 -1.05
N SER A 13 -9.32 -25.17 -0.96
CA SER A 13 -10.06 -24.40 0.03
C SER A 13 -9.72 -24.79 1.48
N GLN A 14 -9.41 -26.06 1.74
CA GLN A 14 -8.96 -26.51 3.06
C GLN A 14 -7.55 -26.01 3.36
N PHE A 15 -6.60 -26.13 2.41
CA PHE A 15 -5.22 -25.68 2.62
C PHE A 15 -5.07 -24.15 2.72
N LEU A 16 -5.96 -23.40 2.07
CA LEU A 16 -6.04 -21.94 2.18
C LEU A 16 -6.63 -21.46 3.52
N GLU A 17 -7.27 -22.31 4.33
CA GLU A 17 -7.85 -21.95 5.64
C GLU A 17 -8.67 -20.64 5.60
N ASP A 18 -8.27 -19.62 6.37
CA ASP A 18 -8.88 -18.27 6.46
C ASP A 18 -8.18 -17.22 5.57
N HIS A 19 -7.60 -17.64 4.44
CA HIS A 19 -6.93 -16.73 3.51
C HIS A 19 -7.86 -15.57 3.06
N GLN A 20 -7.40 -14.32 3.20
CA GLN A 20 -8.22 -13.12 2.89
C GLN A 20 -8.74 -13.08 1.45
N GLU A 21 -8.00 -13.71 0.53
CA GLU A 21 -8.34 -13.78 -0.90
C GLU A 21 -8.82 -15.16 -1.34
N LYS A 22 -9.19 -16.04 -0.40
CA LYS A 22 -9.63 -17.42 -0.66
C LYS A 22 -10.64 -17.52 -1.81
N ASP A 23 -11.70 -16.71 -1.78
CA ASP A 23 -12.74 -16.73 -2.82
C ASP A 23 -12.22 -16.33 -4.20
N VAL A 24 -11.23 -15.44 -4.26
CA VAL A 24 -10.64 -14.97 -5.52
C VAL A 24 -9.73 -16.06 -6.10
N ILE A 25 -8.87 -16.65 -5.27
CA ILE A 25 -8.00 -17.76 -5.65
C ILE A 25 -8.84 -18.93 -6.15
N LEU A 26 -9.90 -19.30 -5.43
CA LEU A 26 -10.79 -20.38 -5.83
C LEU A 26 -11.49 -20.10 -7.17
N GLN A 27 -11.86 -18.84 -7.46
CA GLN A 27 -12.44 -18.46 -8.75
C GLN A 27 -11.44 -18.51 -9.90
N GLU A 28 -10.19 -18.10 -9.66
CA GLU A 28 -9.12 -18.17 -10.64
C GLU A 28 -8.80 -19.62 -11.02
N TYR A 29 -8.61 -20.47 -10.02
CA TYR A 29 -8.38 -21.90 -10.25
C TYR A 29 -9.60 -22.61 -10.81
N ASP A 30 -10.84 -22.19 -10.51
CA ASP A 30 -12.03 -22.72 -11.19
C ASP A 30 -11.99 -22.43 -12.69
N ALA A 31 -11.65 -21.19 -13.09
CA ALA A 31 -11.53 -20.82 -14.49
C ALA A 31 -10.42 -21.62 -15.19
N HIS A 32 -9.24 -21.73 -14.56
CA HIS A 32 -8.10 -22.47 -15.12
C HIS A 32 -8.43 -23.97 -15.24
N LEU A 33 -9.09 -24.56 -14.25
CA LEU A 33 -9.51 -25.97 -14.31
C LEU A 33 -10.56 -26.20 -15.39
N ASN A 34 -11.49 -25.26 -15.59
CA ASN A 34 -12.49 -25.39 -16.66
C ASN A 34 -11.81 -25.38 -18.05
N GLU A 35 -10.81 -24.52 -18.25
CA GLU A 35 -10.03 -24.47 -19.50
C GLU A 35 -9.20 -25.75 -19.69
N LEU A 36 -8.51 -26.20 -18.64
CA LEU A 36 -7.69 -27.42 -18.67
C LEU A 36 -8.52 -28.67 -18.95
N LEU A 37 -9.71 -28.78 -18.33
CA LEU A 37 -10.63 -29.90 -18.53
C LEU A 37 -11.26 -29.88 -19.93
N ALA A 38 -11.44 -28.69 -20.53
CA ALA A 38 -11.89 -28.56 -21.91
C ALA A 38 -10.79 -28.98 -22.91
N GLU A 39 -9.53 -28.65 -22.64
CA GLU A 39 -8.39 -29.12 -23.44
C GLU A 39 -8.22 -30.65 -23.37
N LEU A 40 -8.36 -31.23 -22.18
CA LEU A 40 -8.09 -32.64 -21.91
C LEU A 40 -9.18 -33.61 -22.42
N HIS A 41 -10.20 -33.15 -23.15
CA HIS A 41 -11.25 -33.93 -23.82
C HIS A 41 -11.48 -35.37 -23.29
N LEU A 42 -12.55 -35.58 -22.51
CA LEU A 42 -13.32 -36.79 -22.10
C LEU A 42 -12.85 -38.26 -22.35
N GLU A 43 -11.66 -38.56 -22.85
CA GLU A 43 -11.22 -39.91 -23.25
C GLU A 43 -10.20 -40.55 -22.29
N GLY A 44 -9.75 -39.81 -21.26
CA GLY A 44 -8.85 -40.33 -20.23
C GLY A 44 -9.58 -40.88 -18.99
N ALA A 45 -8.99 -41.89 -18.34
CA ALA A 45 -9.44 -42.31 -17.01
C ALA A 45 -9.26 -41.15 -16.01
N GLU A 46 -10.14 -41.02 -15.00
CA GLU A 46 -10.07 -39.92 -14.00
C GLU A 46 -8.69 -39.77 -13.35
N ALA A 47 -7.94 -40.87 -13.19
CA ALA A 47 -6.59 -40.87 -12.66
C ALA A 47 -5.57 -40.15 -13.57
N ASP A 48 -5.70 -40.30 -14.88
CA ASP A 48 -4.81 -39.66 -15.86
C ASP A 48 -5.12 -38.16 -15.99
N VAL A 49 -6.40 -37.79 -15.86
CA VAL A 49 -6.80 -36.38 -15.82
C VAL A 49 -6.29 -35.71 -14.54
N ARG A 50 -6.38 -36.39 -13.39
CA ARG A 50 -5.87 -35.86 -12.12
C ARG A 50 -4.35 -35.66 -12.15
N SER A 51 -3.60 -36.61 -12.71
CA SER A 51 -2.14 -36.49 -12.83
C SER A 51 -1.74 -35.34 -13.77
N GLN A 52 -2.47 -35.13 -14.87
CA GLN A 52 -2.29 -33.97 -15.76
C GLN A 52 -2.56 -32.64 -15.06
N ILE A 53 -3.62 -32.58 -14.24
CA ILE A 53 -3.93 -31.39 -13.43
C ILE A 53 -2.77 -31.08 -12.48
N TYR A 54 -2.29 -32.07 -11.71
CA TYR A 54 -1.18 -31.86 -10.78
C TYR A 54 0.14 -31.52 -11.48
N LEU A 55 0.40 -32.10 -12.65
CA LEU A 55 1.60 -31.80 -13.42
C LEU A 55 1.62 -30.35 -13.96
N ARG A 56 0.45 -29.83 -14.37
CA ARG A 56 0.35 -28.50 -14.99
C ARG A 56 0.12 -27.37 -13.98
N LEU A 57 -0.71 -27.61 -12.96
CA LEU A 57 -1.12 -26.59 -11.98
C LEU A 57 -0.41 -26.75 -10.63
N GLY A 58 0.20 -27.91 -10.35
CA GLY A 58 0.66 -28.28 -9.02
C GLY A 58 -0.43 -28.95 -8.18
N THR A 59 -0.03 -29.48 -7.03
CA THR A 59 -0.97 -30.01 -6.04
C THR A 59 -1.67 -28.89 -5.27
N PRO A 60 -2.88 -29.10 -4.73
CA PRO A 60 -3.56 -28.11 -3.91
C PRO A 60 -2.74 -27.61 -2.72
N ALA A 61 -1.88 -28.47 -2.15
CA ALA A 61 -0.97 -28.12 -1.06
C ALA A 61 0.15 -27.18 -1.54
N GLU A 62 0.82 -27.50 -2.67
CA GLU A 62 1.87 -26.65 -3.26
C GLU A 62 1.32 -25.28 -3.66
N ILE A 63 0.11 -25.24 -4.22
CA ILE A 63 -0.57 -23.97 -4.56
C ILE A 63 -0.82 -23.16 -3.30
N ALA A 64 -1.38 -23.78 -2.25
CA ALA A 64 -1.64 -23.07 -1.00
C ALA A 64 -0.36 -22.55 -0.34
N ASP A 65 0.73 -23.31 -0.40
CA ASP A 65 2.03 -22.88 0.12
C ASP A 65 2.61 -21.71 -0.69
N LEU A 66 2.48 -21.73 -2.02
CA LEU A 66 2.87 -20.62 -2.89
C LEU A 66 2.12 -19.32 -2.52
N TRP A 67 0.80 -19.41 -2.33
CA TRP A 67 -0.03 -18.26 -1.94
C TRP A 67 0.25 -17.80 -0.49
N LYS A 68 0.62 -18.71 0.41
CA LYS A 68 1.09 -18.37 1.77
C LYS A 68 2.44 -17.65 1.74
N GLU A 69 3.38 -18.08 0.91
CA GLU A 69 4.68 -17.41 0.72
C GLU A 69 4.51 -16.03 0.08
N GLU A 70 3.70 -15.92 -0.98
CA GLU A 70 3.43 -14.66 -1.64
C GLU A 70 2.79 -13.65 -0.66
N LEU A 71 1.89 -14.10 0.23
CA LEU A 71 1.35 -13.27 1.32
C LEU A 71 2.39 -12.78 2.33
N SER A 72 3.45 -13.54 2.62
CA SER A 72 4.49 -13.10 3.56
C SER A 72 5.16 -11.80 3.10
N VAL A 73 5.14 -11.57 1.78
CA VAL A 73 5.70 -10.39 1.11
C VAL A 73 4.63 -9.36 0.71
N THR A 74 3.33 -9.69 0.83
CA THR A 74 2.20 -8.88 0.30
C THR A 74 1.26 -8.35 1.43
N PRO A 75 0.12 -7.72 1.13
CA PRO A 75 -0.21 -6.30 1.29
C PRO A 75 -0.30 -5.72 2.72
N SER A 76 -0.40 -6.57 3.75
CA SER A 76 -0.61 -6.17 5.15
C SER A 76 0.63 -5.48 5.75
N ASN A 77 1.81 -6.03 5.43
CA ASN A 77 3.10 -5.50 5.89
C ASN A 77 3.39 -4.13 5.27
N MET A 78 3.09 -3.93 3.97
CA MET A 78 3.23 -2.63 3.32
C MET A 78 2.32 -1.56 3.93
N LYS A 79 1.06 -1.88 4.25
CA LYS A 79 0.15 -0.94 4.92
C LYS A 79 0.72 -0.46 6.26
N TRP A 80 1.27 -1.36 7.06
CA TRP A 80 1.89 -1.02 8.33
C TRP A 80 3.20 -0.26 8.15
N LEU A 81 4.02 -0.62 7.16
CA LEU A 81 5.24 0.11 6.81
C LEU A 81 4.91 1.57 6.46
N PHE A 82 3.87 1.81 5.67
CA PHE A 82 3.46 3.16 5.30
C PHE A 82 2.92 3.99 6.47
N ILE A 83 2.12 3.37 7.35
CA ILE A 83 1.63 4.01 8.58
C ILE A 83 2.82 4.32 9.49
N ALA A 84 3.74 3.37 9.66
CA ALA A 84 4.95 3.55 10.45
C ALA A 84 5.83 4.68 9.92
N VAL A 85 6.06 4.77 8.61
CA VAL A 85 6.84 5.85 8.00
C VAL A 85 6.19 7.21 8.21
N ASN A 86 4.87 7.36 8.03
CA ASN A 86 4.19 8.64 8.31
C ASN A 86 4.29 9.01 9.80
N ILE A 87 4.07 8.05 10.71
CA ILE A 87 4.19 8.30 12.15
C ILE A 87 5.63 8.68 12.50
N LEU A 88 6.63 8.00 11.95
CA LEU A 88 8.04 8.25 12.23
C LEU A 88 8.43 9.64 11.72
N LEU A 89 8.06 10.00 10.48
CA LEU A 89 8.31 11.33 9.91
C LEU A 89 7.60 12.45 10.71
N PHE A 90 6.35 12.23 11.12
CA PHE A 90 5.61 13.22 11.89
C PHE A 90 6.19 13.38 13.30
N THR A 91 6.50 12.26 13.96
CA THR A 91 7.05 12.24 15.33
C THR A 91 8.46 12.81 15.35
N SER A 92 9.31 12.46 14.37
CA SER A 92 10.66 13.01 14.26
C SER A 92 10.64 14.51 13.99
N GLY A 93 9.75 14.98 13.10
CA GLY A 93 9.56 16.41 12.86
C GLY A 93 9.09 17.17 14.11
N ALA A 94 8.14 16.60 14.87
CA ALA A 94 7.66 17.18 16.12
C ALA A 94 8.76 17.24 17.20
N ILE A 95 9.50 16.15 17.39
CA ILE A 95 10.63 16.09 18.33
C ILE A 95 11.72 17.09 17.91
N LEU A 96 12.06 17.15 16.63
CA LEU A 96 13.06 18.08 16.10
C LEU A 96 12.66 19.54 16.35
N THR A 97 11.39 19.88 16.11
CA THR A 97 10.84 21.22 16.36
C THR A 97 10.91 21.58 17.85
N LEU A 98 10.49 20.66 18.72
CA LEU A 98 10.55 20.86 20.17
C LEU A 98 11.98 20.99 20.68
N ALA A 99 12.87 20.10 20.24
CA ALA A 99 14.27 20.12 20.62
C ALA A 99 14.94 21.42 20.18
N HIS A 100 14.68 21.91 18.96
CA HIS A 100 15.26 23.16 18.47
C HIS A 100 14.83 24.37 19.30
N ASN A 101 13.57 24.40 19.76
CA ASN A 101 13.04 25.52 20.54
C ASN A 101 13.38 25.45 22.04
N LEU A 102 13.62 24.26 22.59
CA LEU A 102 13.87 24.05 24.02
C LEU A 102 15.35 23.83 24.36
N LEU A 103 16.15 23.36 23.40
CA LEU A 103 17.55 23.02 23.58
C LEU A 103 18.42 23.94 22.72
N ASP A 104 19.35 24.64 23.37
CA ASP A 104 20.19 25.65 22.74
C ASP A 104 21.45 25.03 22.08
N TRP A 105 21.30 23.86 21.45
CA TRP A 105 22.41 23.11 20.87
C TRP A 105 22.76 23.61 19.46
N ASP A 106 24.02 24.02 19.26
CA ASP A 106 24.47 24.59 17.98
C ASP A 106 24.33 23.64 16.78
N TRP A 107 24.62 22.35 16.96
CA TRP A 107 24.45 21.34 15.91
C TRP A 107 22.98 21.19 15.47
N LEU A 108 22.04 21.42 16.38
CA LEU A 108 20.62 21.31 16.13
C LEU A 108 20.10 22.52 15.35
N LYS A 109 20.66 23.71 15.60
CA LYS A 109 20.39 24.92 14.82
C LYS A 109 20.91 24.79 13.39
N GLU A 110 22.13 24.28 13.22
CA GLU A 110 22.70 24.07 11.89
C GLU A 110 21.90 23.02 11.08
N LEU A 111 21.48 21.93 11.72
CA LEU A 111 20.59 20.95 11.11
C LEU A 111 19.22 21.55 10.74
N TRP A 112 18.65 22.36 11.62
CA TRP A 112 17.38 23.05 11.39
C TRP A 112 17.46 24.02 10.21
N ASP A 113 18.52 24.83 10.13
CA ASP A 113 18.74 25.76 9.02
C ASP A 113 18.90 25.02 7.69
N GLN A 114 19.61 23.89 7.67
CA GLN A 114 19.72 23.04 6.48
C GLN A 114 18.37 22.47 6.06
N LEU A 115 17.61 21.87 6.98
CA LEU A 115 16.29 21.32 6.64
C LEU A 115 15.32 22.41 6.16
N THR A 116 15.35 23.57 6.80
CA THR A 116 14.45 24.69 6.49
C THR A 116 14.86 25.46 5.23
N SER A 117 16.05 25.21 4.69
CA SER A 117 16.49 25.74 3.39
C SER A 117 15.96 24.97 2.17
N ILE A 118 15.48 23.73 2.35
CA ILE A 118 15.01 22.86 1.26
C ILE A 118 13.56 22.35 1.38
N PRO A 119 12.59 23.18 1.84
CA PRO A 119 11.24 22.72 2.14
C PRO A 119 10.47 22.26 0.90
N ILE A 120 10.78 22.85 -0.27
CA ILE A 120 10.22 22.44 -1.56
C ILE A 120 10.67 21.01 -1.92
N VAL A 121 11.96 20.70 -1.73
CA VAL A 121 12.51 19.36 -2.02
C VAL A 121 11.84 18.32 -1.13
N ILE A 122 11.69 18.61 0.16
CA ILE A 122 11.00 17.73 1.11
C ILE A 122 9.56 17.48 0.65
N ALA A 123 8.84 18.50 0.18
CA ALA A 123 7.49 18.36 -0.33
C ALA A 123 7.40 17.48 -1.59
N PHE A 124 8.35 17.59 -2.52
CA PHE A 124 8.42 16.72 -3.70
C PHE A 124 8.73 15.26 -3.34
N ILE A 125 9.66 15.02 -2.41
CA ILE A 125 9.95 13.67 -1.90
C ILE A 125 8.69 13.07 -1.26
N TYR A 126 7.97 13.87 -0.47
CA TYR A 126 6.72 13.44 0.14
C TYR A 126 5.64 13.09 -0.91
N MET A 127 5.51 13.89 -1.97
CA MET A 127 4.62 13.56 -3.09
C MET A 127 5.03 12.27 -3.81
N ALA A 128 6.32 12.07 -4.05
CA ALA A 128 6.82 10.86 -4.69
C ALA A 128 6.52 9.61 -3.84
N PHE A 129 6.70 9.70 -2.52
CA PHE A 129 6.31 8.67 -1.57
C PHE A 129 4.81 8.33 -1.67
N TRP A 130 3.95 9.35 -1.74
CA TRP A 130 2.51 9.16 -1.91
C TRP A 130 2.10 8.59 -3.28
N ALA A 131 2.82 8.95 -4.33
CA ALA A 131 2.64 8.36 -5.65
C ALA A 131 3.03 6.87 -5.65
N LEU A 132 4.18 6.52 -5.07
CA LEU A 132 4.62 5.13 -4.93
C LEU A 132 3.63 4.31 -4.09
N LEU A 133 3.12 4.87 -3.00
CA LEU A 133 2.09 4.25 -2.17
C LEU A 133 0.81 3.99 -2.98
N GLY A 134 0.36 4.97 -3.76
CA GLY A 134 -0.77 4.79 -4.65
C GLY A 134 -0.54 3.63 -5.63
N TYR A 135 0.64 3.59 -6.25
CA TYR A 135 1.04 2.53 -7.18
C TYR A 135 1.05 1.15 -6.53
N GLU A 136 1.73 0.97 -5.39
CA GLU A 136 1.80 -0.31 -4.69
C GLU A 136 0.42 -0.80 -4.23
N ILE A 137 -0.44 0.10 -3.73
CA ILE A 137 -1.82 -0.28 -3.38
C ILE A 137 -2.63 -0.69 -4.64
N GLY A 138 -2.37 -0.03 -5.77
CA GLY A 138 -2.98 -0.38 -7.05
C GLY A 138 -2.57 -1.77 -7.52
N ARG A 139 -1.27 -2.05 -7.44
CA ARG A 139 -0.66 -3.32 -7.82
C ARG A 139 -1.10 -4.45 -6.89
N GLY A 140 -0.99 -4.28 -5.57
CA GLY A 140 -1.21 -5.35 -4.60
C GLY A 140 -2.67 -5.63 -4.22
N PHE A 141 -3.62 -4.73 -4.47
CA PHE A 141 -5.03 -4.92 -4.04
C PHE A 141 -6.08 -4.77 -5.17
N GLY A 142 -5.65 -4.52 -6.40
CA GLY A 142 -6.53 -4.43 -7.57
C GLY A 142 -7.81 -3.63 -7.33
N HIS A 143 -8.98 -4.17 -7.69
CA HIS A 143 -10.28 -3.50 -7.56
C HIS A 143 -10.72 -3.23 -6.10
N LYS A 144 -10.28 -4.04 -5.13
CA LYS A 144 -10.62 -3.88 -3.70
C LYS A 144 -9.76 -2.79 -3.03
N GLY A 145 -8.62 -2.43 -3.62
CA GLY A 145 -7.66 -1.45 -3.09
C GLY A 145 -8.16 -0.01 -2.97
N LYS A 146 -9.18 0.41 -3.75
CA LYS A 146 -9.67 1.80 -3.73
C LYS A 146 -10.21 2.24 -2.35
N ARG A 147 -10.89 1.33 -1.62
CA ARG A 147 -11.41 1.62 -0.27
C ARG A 147 -10.26 1.70 0.74
N ILE A 148 -9.24 0.86 0.59
CA ILE A 148 -8.04 0.85 1.44
C ILE A 148 -7.23 2.13 1.22
N LEU A 149 -6.96 2.49 -0.04
CA LEU A 149 -6.30 3.74 -0.42
C LEU A 149 -6.98 4.95 0.24
N LYS A 150 -8.31 5.08 0.12
CA LYS A 150 -9.04 6.21 0.70
C LYS A 150 -8.92 6.27 2.23
N ARG A 151 -9.02 5.14 2.92
CA ARG A 151 -8.89 5.09 4.39
C ARG A 151 -7.47 5.40 4.85
N THR A 152 -6.46 4.77 4.24
CA THR A 152 -5.05 4.99 4.57
C THR A 152 -4.62 6.42 4.29
N PHE A 153 -5.03 6.96 3.13
CA PHE A 153 -4.81 8.36 2.76
C PHE A 153 -5.39 9.32 3.80
N LEU A 154 -6.68 9.15 4.14
CA LEU A 154 -7.34 10.03 5.10
C LEU A 154 -6.70 9.95 6.49
N LEU A 155 -6.39 8.75 6.98
CA LEU A 155 -5.76 8.54 8.28
C LEU A 155 -4.38 9.18 8.38
N ALA A 156 -3.55 9.07 7.35
CA ALA A 156 -2.22 9.68 7.34
C ALA A 156 -2.27 11.20 7.09
N LEU A 157 -3.30 11.71 6.43
CA LEU A 157 -3.47 13.14 6.17
C LEU A 157 -3.98 13.91 7.39
N ILE A 158 -4.75 13.26 8.28
CA ILE A 158 -5.34 13.90 9.47
C ILE A 158 -4.28 14.60 10.35
N PRO A 159 -3.16 13.97 10.75
CA PRO A 159 -2.13 14.64 11.55
C PRO A 159 -1.53 15.87 10.86
N ASN A 160 -1.26 15.78 9.56
CA ASN A 160 -0.67 16.87 8.78
C ASN A 160 -1.64 18.05 8.61
N LEU A 161 -2.91 17.78 8.31
CA LEU A 161 -3.95 18.81 8.24
C LEU A 161 -4.22 19.43 9.60
N THR A 162 -4.18 18.63 10.67
CA THR A 162 -4.34 19.13 12.04
C THR A 162 -3.20 20.10 12.37
N LEU A 163 -1.95 19.72 12.11
CA LEU A 163 -0.79 20.59 12.34
C LEU A 163 -0.88 21.87 11.52
N MET A 164 -1.24 21.78 10.23
CA MET A 164 -1.44 22.93 9.36
C MET A 164 -2.57 23.84 9.86
N GLY A 165 -3.66 23.28 10.38
CA GLY A 165 -4.74 24.04 11.02
C GLY A 165 -4.26 24.76 12.27
N LEU A 166 -3.56 24.06 13.17
CA LEU A 166 -3.03 24.62 14.41
C LEU A 166 -2.04 25.77 14.16
N THR A 167 -1.23 25.69 13.10
CA THR A 167 -0.31 26.78 12.71
C THR A 167 -1.07 27.95 12.10
N VAL A 168 -2.03 27.72 11.20
CA VAL A 168 -2.85 28.79 10.58
C VAL A 168 -3.72 29.53 11.60
N PHE A 169 -4.29 28.83 12.59
CA PHE A 169 -5.06 29.44 13.68
C PHE A 169 -4.18 30.08 14.77
N GLN A 170 -2.85 30.12 14.57
CA GLN A 170 -1.86 30.66 15.51
C GLN A 170 -1.95 30.06 16.92
N ILE A 171 -2.45 28.83 17.05
CA ILE A 171 -2.43 28.08 18.31
C ILE A 171 -0.98 27.68 18.62
N ILE A 172 -0.17 27.40 17.58
CA ILE A 172 1.28 27.22 17.69
C ILE A 172 1.98 28.50 17.17
N PRO A 173 2.96 29.08 17.89
CA PRO A 173 3.64 30.29 17.46
C PRO A 173 4.34 30.09 16.11
N HIS A 174 4.06 30.95 15.13
CA HIS A 174 4.75 30.92 13.82
C HIS A 174 6.28 30.99 13.94
N ALA A 175 6.79 31.66 14.98
CA ALA A 175 8.22 31.78 15.25
C ALA A 175 8.91 30.42 15.42
N TRP A 176 8.21 29.39 15.94
CA TRP A 176 8.79 28.06 16.17
C TRP A 176 9.10 27.31 14.88
N PHE A 177 8.49 27.72 13.78
CA PHE A 177 8.64 27.12 12.46
C PHE A 177 9.28 28.09 11.46
N TYR A 178 9.82 29.23 11.92
CA TYR A 178 10.58 30.11 11.06
C TYR A 178 11.94 29.46 10.73
N PRO A 179 12.44 29.50 9.48
CA PRO A 179 11.88 30.12 8.27
C PRO A 179 10.98 29.20 7.41
N LEU A 180 10.67 27.98 7.88
CA LEU A 180 9.90 26.97 7.15
C LEU A 180 8.49 27.43 6.74
N LEU A 181 7.74 28.07 7.66
CA LEU A 181 6.35 28.52 7.43
C LEU A 181 6.29 29.96 6.89
N THR A 182 6.78 30.17 5.67
CA THR A 182 6.49 31.38 4.91
C THR A 182 5.07 31.31 4.31
N GLU A 183 4.44 32.46 4.08
CA GLU A 183 3.10 32.53 3.46
C GLU A 183 3.07 31.82 2.10
N THR A 184 4.12 31.99 1.30
CA THR A 184 4.29 31.31 0.01
C THR A 184 4.37 29.80 0.15
N PHE A 185 5.07 29.30 1.17
CA PHE A 185 5.16 27.87 1.45
C PHE A 185 3.82 27.29 1.93
N ILE A 186 3.06 28.01 2.77
CA ILE A 186 1.73 27.58 3.22
C ILE A 186 0.78 27.41 2.02
N VAL A 187 0.74 28.40 1.12
CA VAL A 187 -0.08 28.32 -0.10
C VAL A 187 0.35 27.14 -0.97
N LEU A 188 1.66 26.95 -1.16
CA LEU A 188 2.21 25.82 -1.90
C LEU A 188 1.79 24.48 -1.26
N CYS A 189 1.93 24.33 0.06
CA CYS A 189 1.52 23.13 0.80
C CYS A 189 0.03 22.82 0.65
N ILE A 190 -0.84 23.83 0.66
CA ILE A 190 -2.28 23.65 0.43
C ILE A 190 -2.52 23.10 -0.99
N VAL A 191 -1.91 23.72 -2.01
CA VAL A 191 -2.04 23.27 -3.41
C VAL A 191 -1.53 21.84 -3.57
N LEU A 192 -0.34 21.53 -3.03
CA LEU A 192 0.23 20.19 -3.08
C LEU A 192 -0.66 19.17 -2.35
N THR A 193 -1.25 19.54 -1.22
CA THR A 193 -2.18 18.69 -0.46
C THR A 193 -3.44 18.35 -1.27
N VAL A 194 -3.99 19.33 -2.00
CA VAL A 194 -5.14 19.11 -2.89
C VAL A 194 -4.75 18.20 -4.07
N LEU A 195 -3.55 18.37 -4.63
CA LEU A 195 -3.03 17.55 -5.72
C LEU A 195 -2.61 16.14 -5.29
N LEU A 196 -2.37 15.92 -4.01
CA LEU A 196 -1.90 14.66 -3.45
C LEU A 196 -2.91 13.52 -3.66
N TYR A 197 -4.20 13.79 -3.48
CA TYR A 197 -5.25 12.81 -3.70
C TYR A 197 -5.40 12.36 -5.17
N PRO A 198 -5.51 13.28 -6.17
CA PRO A 198 -5.54 12.86 -7.57
C PRO A 198 -4.23 12.18 -8.00
N LEU A 199 -3.07 12.60 -7.48
CA LEU A 199 -1.80 11.92 -7.72
C LEU A 199 -1.85 10.46 -7.25
N CYS A 200 -2.25 10.21 -6.01
CA CYS A 200 -2.42 8.85 -5.48
C CYS A 200 -3.40 8.00 -6.31
N LEU A 201 -4.50 8.60 -6.78
CA LEU A 201 -5.48 7.91 -7.62
C LEU A 201 -4.92 7.54 -9.00
N ILE A 202 -4.12 8.43 -9.61
CA ILE A 202 -3.46 8.17 -10.90
C ILE A 202 -2.47 7.02 -10.72
N SER A 203 -1.61 7.09 -9.70
CA SER A 203 -0.65 6.03 -9.41
C SER A 203 -1.34 4.70 -9.09
N TYR A 204 -2.45 4.72 -8.33
CA TYR A 204 -3.27 3.53 -8.08
C TYR A 204 -3.83 2.92 -9.36
N ARG A 205 -4.33 3.74 -10.29
CA ARG A 205 -4.80 3.23 -11.59
C ARG A 205 -3.65 2.63 -12.40
N TRP A 206 -2.45 3.20 -12.30
CA TRP A 206 -1.27 2.69 -12.98
C TRP A 206 -0.81 1.35 -12.40
N GLY A 207 -0.68 1.25 -11.07
CA GLY A 207 -0.36 -0.01 -10.38
C GLY A 207 -1.37 -1.11 -10.67
N LYS A 208 -2.66 -0.78 -10.69
CA LYS A 208 -3.73 -1.72 -11.05
C LYS A 208 -3.57 -2.28 -12.47
N LYS A 209 -3.14 -1.46 -13.43
CA LYS A 209 -2.92 -1.92 -14.82
C LYS A 209 -1.67 -2.79 -14.96
N ALA A 210 -0.67 -2.60 -14.11
CA ALA A 210 0.56 -3.39 -14.13
C ALA A 210 0.43 -4.76 -13.45
N SER A 211 -0.68 -4.99 -12.74
CA SER A 211 -1.01 -6.26 -12.10
C SER A 211 -1.90 -7.18 -12.97
N ILE A 212 -2.34 -6.72 -14.14
CA ILE A 212 -3.11 -7.50 -15.13
C ILE A 212 -2.13 -8.07 -16.15
#